data_AF-A0A2V8DCA4-F1
#
_entry.id   AF-A0A2V8DCA4-F1
#
_cell.length_a   1.000
_cell.length_b   1.000
_cell.length_c   1.000
_cell.angle_alpha   90.00
_cell.angle_beta   90.00
_cell.angle_gamma   90.00
#
_symmetry.space_group_name_H-M   'P 1'
#
loop_
_entity.id
_entity.type
_entity.pdbx_description
1 polymer ?
#
loop_
_entity_poly.entity_id
_entity_poly.type
_entity_poly.pdbx_seq_one_letter_code
_entity_poly.pdbx_strand_id
1 'polypeptide(L)'
;MTVVLLAGATPAAALNLLLAPADMQRALTLARWPTSDAERSRFHERYVFTVNSPTTEYFAVQKVEVITEFRRLELIAEEHARINDTFGRGGLRDVEDALAPWRGLVSIVVTLTFDSAKYITGVPPVDMALEGPTLIAPLETTRDGVYSGGDHPTLIGGIVRSKFDAASIGQARRPLFIHRDGKPIARPPIDFAALE
;
A
#
# COMPACT_ATOMS: atom_id res chain seq x y z
N MET A 1 42.40 26.15 -6.61
CA MET A 1 41.68 25.67 -5.41
C MET A 1 40.37 25.08 -5.92
N THR A 2 40.34 23.78 -6.15
CA THR A 2 39.24 23.09 -6.83
C THR A 2 38.22 22.65 -5.78
N VAL A 3 37.04 23.26 -5.80
CA VAL A 3 35.93 22.89 -4.93
C VAL A 3 35.27 21.65 -5.55
N VAL A 4 35.41 20.50 -4.88
CA VAL A 4 34.68 19.29 -5.21
C VAL A 4 33.32 19.38 -4.52
N LEU A 5 32.24 19.54 -5.30
CA LEU A 5 30.88 19.38 -4.79
C LEU A 5 30.61 17.89 -4.57
N LEU A 6 30.60 17.47 -3.31
CA LEU A 6 30.01 16.20 -2.90
C LEU A 6 28.49 16.36 -2.99
N ALA A 7 27.88 15.72 -3.99
CA ALA A 7 26.44 15.53 -4.06
C ALA A 7 26.04 14.63 -2.88
N GLY A 8 25.54 15.23 -1.80
CA GLY A 8 24.94 14.49 -0.70
C GLY A 8 23.71 13.76 -1.21
N ALA A 9 23.73 12.42 -1.18
CA ALA A 9 22.53 11.63 -1.31
C ALA A 9 21.62 12.01 -0.13
N THR A 10 20.58 12.80 -0.39
CA THR A 10 19.47 12.95 0.55
C THR A 10 18.92 11.55 0.82
N PRO A 11 18.83 11.10 2.09
CA PRO A 11 18.17 9.84 2.38
C PRO A 11 16.77 9.92 1.78
N ALA A 12 16.46 9.00 0.85
CA ALA A 12 15.15 8.89 0.26
C ALA A 12 14.14 8.74 1.41
N ALA A 13 13.30 9.73 1.61
CA ALA A 13 12.31 9.67 2.65
C ALA A 13 11.16 8.81 2.09
N ALA A 14 10.99 7.62 2.67
CA ALA A 14 9.98 6.60 2.34
C ALA A 14 8.58 7.14 2.01
N LEU A 15 8.14 8.07 2.86
CA LEU A 15 6.94 8.89 2.73
C LEU A 15 7.33 10.30 2.21
N ASN A 16 7.77 10.37 0.96
CA ASN A 16 8.03 11.64 0.27
C ASN A 16 6.67 12.33 0.02
N LEU A 17 6.48 13.52 0.60
CA LEU A 17 5.29 14.35 0.40
C LEU A 17 5.04 14.70 -1.07
N LEU A 18 6.10 14.70 -1.87
CA LEU A 18 6.07 14.83 -3.33
C LEU A 18 7.20 13.97 -3.90
N LEU A 19 6.86 13.03 -4.80
CA LEU A 19 7.86 12.23 -5.51
C LEU A 19 8.71 13.10 -6.44
N ALA A 20 10.04 13.10 -6.27
CA ALA A 20 10.93 13.85 -7.15
C ALA A 20 11.11 13.14 -8.51
N PRO A 21 11.51 13.85 -9.59
CA PRO A 21 11.81 13.22 -10.89
C PRO A 21 12.81 12.06 -10.81
N ALA A 22 13.82 12.17 -9.94
CA ALA A 22 14.79 11.10 -9.72
C ALA A 22 14.14 9.85 -9.08
N ASP A 23 13.21 10.04 -8.15
CA ASP A 23 12.46 8.94 -7.52
C ASP A 23 11.52 8.28 -8.51
N MET A 24 10.84 9.07 -9.36
CA MET A 24 10.00 8.55 -10.43
C MET A 24 10.82 7.67 -11.40
N GLN A 25 11.98 8.16 -11.83
CA GLN A 25 12.87 7.38 -12.69
C GLN A 25 13.37 6.09 -12.02
N ARG A 26 13.64 6.14 -10.71
CA ARG A 26 14.03 4.99 -9.90
C ARG A 26 12.90 3.95 -9.84
N ALA A 27 11.66 4.37 -9.58
CA ALA A 27 10.49 3.48 -9.57
C ALA A 27 10.25 2.82 -10.93
N LEU A 28 10.34 3.58 -12.04
CA LEU A 28 10.25 3.03 -13.39
C LEU A 28 11.36 2.02 -13.68
N THR A 29 12.58 2.30 -13.22
CA THR A 29 13.71 1.40 -13.39
C THR A 29 13.45 0.10 -12.63
N LEU A 30 13.03 0.17 -11.36
CA LEU A 30 12.69 -1.00 -10.54
C LEU A 30 11.58 -1.85 -11.16
N ALA A 31 10.49 -1.23 -11.61
CA ALA A 31 9.36 -1.93 -12.22
C ALA A 31 9.73 -2.64 -13.54
N ARG A 32 10.68 -2.08 -14.29
CA ARG A 32 11.19 -2.66 -15.55
C ARG A 32 12.29 -3.68 -15.33
N TRP A 33 12.90 -3.73 -14.15
CA TRP A 33 14.06 -4.56 -13.86
C TRP A 33 13.63 -6.00 -13.57
N PRO A 34 14.09 -7.00 -14.34
CA PRO A 34 13.88 -8.39 -13.99
C PRO A 34 15.25 -9.09 -13.92
N THR A 35 15.85 -9.21 -12.73
CA THR A 35 16.95 -10.18 -12.58
C THR A 35 16.50 -11.46 -11.87
N SER A 36 15.43 -11.42 -11.05
CA SER A 36 14.74 -12.63 -10.59
C SER A 36 13.40 -12.32 -9.90
N ASP A 37 12.48 -13.30 -9.89
CA ASP A 37 11.26 -13.24 -9.07
C ASP A 37 11.58 -13.08 -7.57
N ALA A 38 12.72 -13.60 -7.11
CA ALA A 38 13.15 -13.51 -5.71
C ALA A 38 13.49 -12.07 -5.28
N GLU A 39 14.12 -11.28 -6.15
CA GLU A 39 14.43 -9.87 -5.88
C GLU A 39 13.17 -9.02 -5.84
N ARG A 40 12.23 -9.27 -6.77
CA ARG A 40 10.92 -8.63 -6.80
C ARG A 40 10.12 -8.92 -5.53
N SER A 41 10.05 -10.19 -5.12
CA SER A 41 9.39 -10.56 -3.86
C SER A 41 10.00 -9.85 -2.65
N ARG A 42 11.34 -9.79 -2.53
CA ARG A 42 12.02 -9.09 -1.42
C ARG A 42 11.72 -7.58 -1.38
N PHE A 43 11.57 -6.94 -2.53
CA PHE A 43 11.17 -5.54 -2.59
C PHE A 43 9.72 -5.37 -2.12
N HIS A 44 8.81 -6.22 -2.61
CA HIS A 44 7.39 -6.19 -2.27
C HIS A 44 7.13 -6.48 -0.78
N GLU A 45 7.92 -7.36 -0.17
CA GLU A 45 7.83 -7.73 1.25
C GLU A 45 7.92 -6.54 2.21
N ARG A 46 8.59 -5.44 1.83
CA ARG A 46 8.71 -4.24 2.68
C ARG A 46 7.39 -3.51 2.89
N TYR A 47 6.48 -3.62 1.92
CA TYR A 47 5.18 -2.95 1.94
C TYR A 47 4.06 -3.87 2.44
N VAL A 48 4.37 -5.13 2.73
CA VAL A 48 3.39 -6.18 3.01
C VAL A 48 3.66 -6.80 4.37
N PHE A 49 2.68 -6.70 5.26
CA PHE A 49 2.76 -7.21 6.63
C PHE A 49 1.75 -8.33 6.83
N THR A 50 2.24 -9.53 7.14
CA THR A 50 1.37 -10.63 7.57
C THR A 50 0.93 -10.41 9.01
N VAL A 51 -0.38 -10.42 9.25
CA VAL A 51 -0.98 -10.21 10.58
C VAL A 51 -1.50 -11.51 11.17
N ASN A 52 -2.16 -12.35 10.35
CA ASN A 52 -2.77 -13.62 10.77
C ASN A 52 -3.53 -13.52 12.10
N SER A 53 -4.47 -12.58 12.19
CA SER A 53 -5.28 -12.40 13.40
C SER A 53 -6.15 -13.64 13.66
N PRO A 54 -6.56 -13.90 14.91
CA PRO A 54 -7.58 -14.91 15.16
C PRO A 54 -8.88 -14.56 14.44
N THR A 55 -9.63 -15.59 14.03
CA THR A 55 -10.96 -15.42 13.47
C THR A 55 -11.88 -14.79 14.50
N THR A 56 -12.41 -13.61 14.19
CA THR A 56 -13.37 -12.88 15.02
C THR A 56 -14.64 -12.71 14.21
N GLU A 57 -15.76 -13.21 14.72
CA GLU A 57 -17.06 -13.10 14.04
C GLU A 57 -17.01 -13.56 12.56
N TYR A 58 -16.36 -14.71 12.33
CA TYR A 58 -16.28 -15.43 11.05
C TYR A 58 -15.33 -14.85 9.98
N PHE A 59 -14.47 -13.88 10.34
CA PHE A 59 -13.40 -13.44 9.47
C PHE A 59 -12.10 -13.19 10.25
N ALA A 60 -10.97 -13.17 9.53
CA ALA A 60 -9.67 -12.83 10.08
C ALA A 60 -8.96 -11.80 9.20
N VAL A 61 -8.12 -10.97 9.81
CA VAL A 61 -7.19 -10.08 9.12
C VAL A 61 -5.95 -10.89 8.76
N GLN A 62 -5.75 -11.14 7.48
CA GLN A 62 -4.64 -11.95 6.99
C GLN A 62 -3.39 -11.10 6.76
N LYS A 63 -3.55 -10.03 5.97
CA LYS A 63 -2.45 -9.21 5.46
C LYS A 63 -2.83 -7.73 5.51
N VAL A 64 -1.82 -6.89 5.74
CA VAL A 64 -1.86 -5.45 5.54
C VAL A 64 -0.84 -5.08 4.45
N GLU A 65 -1.22 -4.21 3.53
CA GLU A 65 -0.33 -3.65 2.52
C GLU A 65 -0.37 -2.12 2.57
N VAL A 66 0.79 -1.49 2.50
CA VAL A 66 0.94 -0.03 2.54
C VAL A 66 1.40 0.45 1.18
N ILE A 67 0.62 1.31 0.54
CA ILE A 67 0.86 1.83 -0.80
C ILE A 67 1.12 3.33 -0.69
N THR A 68 2.41 3.69 -0.69
CA THR A 68 2.90 5.07 -0.84
C THR A 68 2.80 5.53 -2.30
N GLU A 69 3.09 6.80 -2.59
CA GLU A 69 3.23 7.27 -3.98
C GLU A 69 4.30 6.51 -4.75
N PHE A 70 5.46 6.25 -4.11
CA PHE A 70 6.55 5.48 -4.74
C PHE A 70 6.09 4.07 -5.11
N ARG A 71 5.49 3.36 -4.15
CA ARG A 71 4.95 2.01 -4.37
C ARG A 71 3.81 2.04 -5.39
N ARG A 72 2.98 3.07 -5.41
CA ARG A 72 1.92 3.23 -6.41
C ARG A 72 2.49 3.31 -7.82
N LEU A 73 3.53 4.14 -8.01
CA LEU A 73 4.18 4.27 -9.31
C LEU A 73 4.79 2.95 -9.75
N GLU A 74 5.48 2.27 -8.85
CA GLU A 74 6.07 0.97 -9.16
C GLU A 74 4.98 -0.05 -9.56
N LEU A 75 3.87 -0.17 -8.82
CA LEU A 75 2.76 -1.05 -9.19
C LEU A 75 2.14 -0.70 -10.55
N ILE A 76 1.97 0.59 -10.86
CA ILE A 76 1.48 1.05 -12.16
C ILE A 76 2.48 0.63 -13.25
N ALA A 77 3.76 0.93 -13.06
CA ALA A 77 4.80 0.63 -14.02
C ALA A 77 5.00 -0.88 -14.21
N GLU A 78 4.84 -1.71 -13.17
CA GLU A 78 4.87 -3.17 -13.27
C GLU A 78 3.72 -3.69 -14.16
N GLU A 79 2.51 -3.17 -13.98
CA GLU A 79 1.35 -3.57 -14.80
C GLU A 79 1.55 -3.19 -16.27
N HIS A 80 2.07 -1.99 -16.53
CA HIS A 80 2.43 -1.54 -17.87
C HIS A 80 3.58 -2.36 -18.50
N ALA A 81 4.59 -2.72 -17.71
CA ALA A 81 5.68 -3.60 -18.15
C ALA A 81 5.17 -5.01 -18.49
N ARG A 82 4.21 -5.55 -17.71
CA ARG A 82 3.60 -6.86 -17.93
C ARG A 82 2.92 -6.97 -19.31
N ILE A 83 2.35 -5.88 -19.80
CA ILE A 83 1.71 -5.81 -21.13
C ILE A 83 2.64 -5.29 -22.24
N ASN A 84 3.93 -5.11 -21.94
CA ASN A 84 4.98 -4.65 -22.86
C ASN A 84 4.69 -3.31 -23.55
N ASP A 85 4.10 -2.35 -22.84
CA ASP A 85 3.81 -1.04 -23.43
C ASP A 85 4.95 -0.01 -23.26
N THR A 86 4.66 1.23 -23.67
CA THR A 86 5.63 2.34 -23.70
C THR A 86 5.57 3.28 -22.49
N PHE A 87 4.86 2.92 -21.41
CA PHE A 87 4.69 3.79 -20.24
C PHE A 87 6.04 4.25 -19.66
N GLY A 88 6.20 5.56 -19.48
CA GLY A 88 7.40 6.22 -18.99
C GLY A 88 8.61 6.16 -19.93
N ARG A 89 8.43 5.77 -21.21
CA ARG A 89 9.53 5.76 -22.21
C ARG A 89 9.67 7.09 -22.96
N GLY A 90 8.57 7.83 -23.07
CA GLY A 90 8.52 9.14 -23.75
C GLY A 90 8.83 10.34 -22.85
N GLY A 91 9.04 10.12 -21.55
CA GLY A 91 9.25 11.16 -20.55
C GLY A 91 8.60 10.81 -19.22
N LEU A 92 8.48 11.80 -18.32
CA LEU A 92 7.82 11.64 -17.02
C LEU A 92 6.40 12.23 -16.98
N ARG A 93 5.91 12.82 -18.07
CA ARG A 93 4.60 13.48 -18.07
C ARG A 93 3.44 12.49 -17.88
N ASP A 94 3.49 11.38 -18.62
CA ASP A 94 2.55 10.26 -18.47
C ASP A 94 2.59 9.64 -17.06
N VAL A 95 3.78 9.60 -16.47
CA VAL A 95 4.01 9.16 -15.09
C VAL A 95 3.39 10.10 -14.07
N GLU A 96 3.59 11.41 -14.24
CA GLU A 96 2.99 12.44 -13.38
C GLU A 96 1.46 12.44 -13.46
N ASP A 97 0.91 12.32 -14.68
CA ASP A 97 -0.53 12.24 -14.92
C ASP A 97 -1.14 11.00 -14.25
N ALA A 98 -0.48 9.85 -14.33
CA ALA A 98 -0.91 8.61 -13.68
C ALA A 98 -0.88 8.69 -12.14
N LEU A 99 0.08 9.43 -11.57
CA LEU A 99 0.19 9.62 -10.12
C LEU A 99 -0.71 10.73 -9.57
N ALA A 100 -1.17 11.67 -10.40
CA ALA A 100 -1.92 12.84 -9.96
C ALA A 100 -3.08 12.53 -8.97
N PRO A 101 -3.90 11.47 -9.16
CA PRO A 101 -4.98 11.13 -8.21
C PRO A 101 -4.52 10.65 -6.84
N TRP A 102 -3.24 10.30 -6.69
CA TRP A 102 -2.67 9.65 -5.51
C TRP A 102 -1.67 10.55 -4.77
N ARG A 103 -1.46 11.79 -5.24
CA ARG A 103 -0.51 12.72 -4.62
C ARG A 103 -0.93 13.11 -3.20
N GLY A 104 0.03 13.11 -2.30
CA GLY A 104 -0.13 13.35 -0.87
C GLY A 104 -0.86 12.23 -0.13
N LEU A 105 -1.09 11.07 -0.76
CA LEU A 105 -1.91 9.99 -0.18
C LEU A 105 -1.10 8.73 0.08
N VAL A 106 -1.41 8.09 1.21
CA VAL A 106 -1.01 6.71 1.48
C VAL A 106 -2.26 5.85 1.54
N SER A 107 -2.30 4.75 0.79
CA SER A 107 -3.37 3.76 0.91
C SER A 107 -2.93 2.59 1.78
N ILE A 108 -3.71 2.24 2.78
CA ILE A 108 -3.53 1.01 3.55
C ILE A 108 -4.63 0.03 3.12
N VAL A 109 -4.21 -1.16 2.70
CA VAL A 109 -5.08 -2.22 2.21
C VAL A 109 -5.02 -3.39 3.18
N VAL A 110 -6.17 -3.78 3.71
CA VAL A 110 -6.34 -4.94 4.58
C VAL A 110 -7.04 -6.04 3.79
N THR A 111 -6.42 -7.23 3.77
CA THR A 111 -7.02 -8.44 3.22
C THR A 111 -7.67 -9.24 4.34
N LEU A 112 -8.95 -9.53 4.17
CA LEU A 112 -9.76 -10.35 5.06
C LEU A 112 -9.97 -11.74 4.46
N THR A 113 -9.83 -12.77 5.29
CA THR A 113 -10.20 -14.15 4.95
C THR A 113 -11.44 -14.54 5.72
N PHE A 114 -12.40 -15.19 5.05
CA PHE A 114 -13.68 -15.56 5.65
C PHE A 114 -13.73 -17.04 5.99
N ASP A 115 -14.50 -17.37 7.03
CA ASP A 115 -14.78 -18.75 7.42
C ASP A 115 -15.70 -19.40 6.39
N SER A 116 -15.19 -20.38 5.65
CA SER A 116 -15.92 -21.09 4.60
C SER A 116 -17.11 -21.90 5.12
N ALA A 117 -17.16 -22.22 6.43
CA ALA A 117 -18.29 -22.92 7.04
C ALA A 117 -19.47 -22.00 7.36
N LYS A 118 -19.33 -20.69 7.12
CA LYS A 118 -20.31 -19.68 7.49
C LYS A 118 -20.79 -18.93 6.26
N TYR A 119 -22.11 -18.74 6.20
CA TYR A 119 -22.72 -17.93 5.16
C TYR A 119 -22.55 -16.44 5.49
N ILE A 120 -21.76 -15.74 4.68
CA ILE A 120 -21.45 -14.31 4.85
C ILE A 120 -22.01 -13.57 3.64
N THR A 121 -22.90 -12.62 3.89
CA THR A 121 -23.66 -11.90 2.85
C THR A 121 -22.96 -10.64 2.34
N GLY A 122 -21.90 -10.19 3.01
CA GLY A 122 -21.17 -8.98 2.64
C GLY A 122 -19.87 -8.82 3.43
N VAL A 123 -19.04 -7.87 2.98
CA VAL A 123 -17.79 -7.56 3.68
C VAL A 123 -18.10 -6.91 5.03
N PRO A 124 -17.55 -7.44 6.15
CA PRO A 124 -17.77 -6.86 7.47
C PRO A 124 -17.33 -5.37 7.53
N PRO A 125 -18.00 -4.55 8.36
CA PRO A 125 -17.67 -3.13 8.51
C PRO A 125 -16.40 -2.94 9.35
N VAL A 126 -15.26 -3.37 8.80
CA VAL A 126 -13.94 -3.16 9.41
C VAL A 126 -13.46 -1.76 9.07
N ASP A 127 -13.00 -1.04 10.07
CA ASP A 127 -12.44 0.31 9.98
C ASP A 127 -10.95 0.29 10.38
N MET A 128 -10.25 1.34 9.96
CA MET A 128 -8.83 1.54 10.21
C MET A 128 -8.58 2.96 10.71
N ALA A 129 -7.66 3.11 11.67
CA ALA A 129 -7.10 4.39 12.06
C ALA A 129 -5.62 4.22 12.43
N LEU A 130 -4.82 5.28 12.26
CA LEU A 130 -3.42 5.28 12.70
C LEU A 130 -3.30 6.04 14.02
N GLU A 131 -2.46 5.54 14.92
CA GLU A 131 -2.16 6.24 16.17
C GLU A 131 -1.08 7.31 15.96
N GLY A 132 -1.37 8.54 16.37
CA GLY A 132 -0.44 9.66 16.37
C GLY A 132 -0.62 10.52 17.63
N PRO A 133 -0.03 11.74 17.68
CA PRO A 133 -0.31 12.71 18.75
C PRO A 133 -1.81 12.96 18.92
N THR A 134 -2.53 12.93 17.81
CA THR A 134 -3.98 12.73 17.73
C THR A 134 -4.25 11.49 16.87
N LEU A 135 -5.44 10.89 17.02
CA LEU A 135 -5.86 9.80 16.15
C LEU A 135 -5.90 10.30 14.70
N ILE A 136 -5.25 9.57 13.79
CA ILE A 136 -5.21 9.89 12.36
C ILE A 136 -6.29 9.03 11.69
N ALA A 137 -7.41 9.66 11.36
CA ALA A 137 -8.52 9.03 10.67
C ALA A 137 -8.26 8.96 9.16
N PRO A 138 -8.81 7.95 8.46
CA PRO A 138 -8.73 7.90 7.01
C PRO A 138 -9.62 8.97 6.38
N LEU A 139 -9.16 9.52 5.25
CA LEU A 139 -9.92 10.44 4.42
C LEU A 139 -11.08 9.72 3.69
N GLU A 140 -10.85 8.48 3.32
CA GLU A 140 -11.80 7.64 2.57
C GLU A 140 -11.55 6.17 2.92
N THR A 141 -12.62 5.36 2.97
CA THR A 141 -12.52 3.91 3.10
C THR A 141 -13.48 3.21 2.15
N THR A 142 -12.97 2.28 1.35
CA THR A 142 -13.76 1.40 0.46
C THR A 142 -13.66 -0.05 0.93
N ARG A 143 -14.69 -0.84 0.62
CA ARG A 143 -14.78 -2.25 1.01
C ARG A 143 -15.28 -3.05 -0.18
N ASP A 144 -14.44 -3.96 -0.64
CA ASP A 144 -14.65 -4.74 -1.86
C ASP A 144 -14.69 -6.23 -1.50
N GLY A 145 -15.74 -6.94 -1.92
CA GLY A 145 -15.87 -8.39 -1.69
C GLY A 145 -14.95 -9.18 -2.62
N VAL A 146 -14.32 -10.23 -2.10
CA VAL A 146 -13.58 -11.20 -2.92
C VAL A 146 -14.47 -12.42 -3.09
N TYR A 147 -14.85 -12.71 -4.34
CA TYR A 147 -15.75 -13.81 -4.67
C TYR A 147 -15.00 -14.96 -5.35
N SER A 148 -15.46 -16.18 -5.12
CA SER A 148 -15.03 -17.35 -5.90
C SER A 148 -15.46 -17.22 -7.36
N GLY A 149 -14.71 -17.84 -8.28
CA GLY A 149 -15.16 -17.98 -9.67
C GLY A 149 -16.31 -18.98 -9.83
N GLY A 150 -16.92 -19.00 -11.03
CA GLY A 150 -17.99 -19.94 -11.42
C GLY A 150 -19.38 -19.29 -11.53
N ASP A 151 -20.38 -20.11 -11.88
CA ASP A 151 -21.76 -19.66 -12.14
C ASP A 151 -22.49 -19.15 -10.89
N HIS A 152 -22.02 -19.53 -9.70
CA HIS A 152 -22.55 -19.12 -8.40
C HIS A 152 -21.43 -18.59 -7.50
N PRO A 153 -20.99 -17.33 -7.72
CA PRO A 153 -19.90 -16.75 -6.95
C PRO A 153 -20.26 -16.67 -5.47
N THR A 154 -19.41 -17.23 -4.62
CA THR A 154 -19.54 -17.18 -3.16
C THR A 154 -18.52 -16.19 -2.60
N LEU A 155 -18.91 -15.40 -1.60
CA LEU A 155 -18.01 -14.46 -0.96
C LEU A 155 -17.01 -15.22 -0.08
N ILE A 156 -15.72 -15.17 -0.43
CA ILE A 156 -14.63 -15.93 0.22
C ILE A 156 -13.65 -15.04 1.00
N GLY A 157 -13.77 -13.73 0.86
CA GLY A 157 -12.94 -12.77 1.57
C GLY A 157 -13.36 -11.33 1.30
N GLY A 158 -12.53 -10.40 1.74
CA GLY A 158 -12.76 -8.97 1.53
C GLY A 158 -11.48 -8.18 1.48
N ILE A 159 -11.54 -7.03 0.80
CA ILE A 159 -10.46 -6.05 0.74
C ILE A 159 -11.02 -4.75 1.33
N VAL A 160 -10.37 -4.25 2.38
CA VAL A 160 -10.68 -2.94 2.96
C VAL A 160 -9.54 -2.00 2.62
N ARG A 161 -9.83 -0.90 1.94
CA ARG A 161 -8.83 0.08 1.52
C ARG A 161 -9.14 1.42 2.14
N SER A 162 -8.21 1.96 2.91
CA SER A 162 -8.32 3.27 3.52
C SER A 162 -7.23 4.19 3.01
N LYS A 163 -7.61 5.42 2.64
CA LYS A 163 -6.69 6.47 2.20
C LYS A 163 -6.42 7.41 3.36
N PHE A 164 -5.15 7.76 3.56
CA PHE A 164 -4.69 8.66 4.60
C PHE A 164 -3.88 9.79 3.96
N ASP A 165 -3.95 10.97 4.59
CA ASP A 165 -3.05 12.07 4.26
C ASP A 165 -1.62 11.73 4.69
N ALA A 166 -0.69 11.71 3.74
CA ALA A 166 0.70 11.39 3.96
C ALA A 166 1.33 12.34 5.01
N ALA A 167 1.01 13.64 4.94
CA ALA A 167 1.57 14.64 5.86
C ALA A 167 1.22 14.34 7.31
N SER A 168 -0.02 13.92 7.58
CA SER A 168 -0.50 13.55 8.91
C SER A 168 0.19 12.32 9.52
N ILE A 169 0.62 11.36 8.68
CA ILE A 169 1.32 10.14 9.13
C ILE A 169 2.76 10.50 9.55
N GLY A 170 3.48 11.17 8.66
CA GLY A 170 4.90 11.49 8.79
C GLY A 170 5.83 10.26 8.72
N GLN A 171 7.13 10.52 8.86
CA GLN A 171 8.20 9.52 8.87
C GLN A 171 8.35 8.90 10.27
N ALA A 172 7.34 8.15 10.71
CA ALA A 172 7.28 7.62 12.07
C ALA A 172 6.74 6.20 12.10
N ARG A 173 7.09 5.48 13.15
CA ARG A 173 6.44 4.20 13.47
C ARG A 173 5.06 4.46 14.08
N ARG A 174 4.01 3.98 13.41
CA ARG A 174 2.61 4.18 13.80
C ARG A 174 1.89 2.84 13.92
N PRO A 175 1.29 2.53 15.08
CA PRO A 175 0.34 1.43 15.18
C PRO A 175 -0.90 1.68 14.31
N LEU A 176 -1.24 0.70 13.47
CA LEU A 176 -2.50 0.67 12.72
C LEU A 176 -3.57 0.00 13.56
N PHE A 177 -4.57 0.73 13.98
CA PHE A 177 -5.72 0.19 14.70
C PHE A 177 -6.76 -0.34 13.71
N ILE A 178 -6.89 -1.66 13.63
CA ILE A 178 -7.92 -2.33 12.83
C ILE A 178 -9.01 -2.78 13.78
N HIS A 179 -10.24 -2.31 13.56
CA HIS A 179 -11.35 -2.55 14.47
C HIS A 179 -12.67 -2.74 13.75
N ARG A 180 -13.65 -3.24 14.48
CA ARG A 180 -15.05 -3.29 14.06
C ARG A 180 -15.92 -2.83 15.22
N ASP A 181 -16.80 -1.86 14.99
CA ASP A 181 -17.71 -1.33 16.03
C ASP A 181 -16.95 -0.95 17.33
N GLY A 182 -15.77 -0.35 17.18
CA GLY A 182 -14.85 0.00 18.28
C GLY A 182 -14.11 -1.17 18.94
N LYS A 183 -14.41 -2.43 18.60
CA LYS A 183 -13.70 -3.60 19.12
C LYS A 183 -12.41 -3.85 18.33
N PRO A 184 -11.24 -3.92 19.00
CA PRO A 184 -9.97 -4.15 18.32
C PRO A 184 -9.90 -5.56 17.73
N ILE A 185 -9.41 -5.67 16.50
CA ILE A 185 -9.15 -6.94 15.81
C ILE A 185 -7.65 -7.19 15.74
N ALA A 186 -6.90 -6.19 15.27
CA ALA A 186 -5.44 -6.25 15.17
C ALA A 186 -4.84 -4.85 15.32
N ARG A 187 -3.58 -4.80 15.77
CA ARG A 187 -2.84 -3.54 15.92
C ARG A 187 -1.40 -3.62 15.43
N PRO A 188 -1.16 -3.98 14.16
CA PRO A 188 0.21 -4.12 13.66
C PRO A 188 0.94 -2.76 13.69
N PRO A 189 2.20 -2.71 14.17
CA PRO A 189 3.01 -1.51 14.04
C PRO A 189 3.53 -1.39 12.60
N ILE A 190 3.39 -0.23 11.99
CA ILE A 190 3.94 0.08 10.67
C ILE A 190 5.05 1.11 10.85
N ASP A 191 6.25 0.79 10.39
CA ASP A 191 7.35 1.75 10.37
C ASP A 191 7.40 2.48 9.03
N PHE A 192 6.76 3.64 8.96
CA PHE A 192 6.68 4.41 7.72
C PHE A 192 8.04 4.98 7.30
N ALA A 193 9.01 5.11 8.22
CA ALA A 193 10.37 5.54 7.89
C ALA A 193 11.22 4.43 7.27
N ALA A 194 10.80 3.17 7.40
CA ALA A 194 11.48 2.00 6.86
C ALA A 194 10.89 1.52 5.51
N LEU A 195 9.81 2.16 5.03
CA LEU A 195 9.33 1.98 3.66
C LEU A 195 10.35 2.64 2.68
N GLU A 196 10.35 2.34 1.38
CA GLU A 196 11.41 2.81 0.45
C GLU A 196 10.91 3.72 -0.68
#